data_AF-A0A419E3M9-F1
#
_entry.id   AF-A0A419E3M9-F1
#
_cell.length_a   1.000
_cell.length_b   1.000
_cell.length_c   1.000
_cell.angle_alpha   90.00
_cell.angle_beta   90.00
_cell.angle_gamma   90.00
#
_symmetry.space_group_name_H-M   'P 1'
#
loop_
_entity.id
_entity.type
_entity.pdbx_description
1 polymer ?
#
loop_
_entity_poly.entity_id
_entity_poly.type
_entity_poly.pdbx_seq_one_letter_code
_entity_poly.pdbx_strand_id
1 'polypeptide(L)' 'ENLNYLALLKKHVKAALRRRNPEELLETISIESCGKSRVYLGGLAESLHQRNLRALVQQWVEEEAPKEKVRGKSRK' A
#
# COMPACT_ATOMS: atom_id res chain seq x y z
N GLU A 1 4.40 5.77 17.76
CA GLU A 1 3.09 5.67 17.07
C GLU A 1 3.21 5.68 15.54
N ASN A 2 3.68 6.75 14.90
CA ASN A 2 3.74 6.83 13.41
C ASN A 2 4.63 5.77 12.74
N LEU A 3 5.77 5.41 13.33
CA LEU A 3 6.63 4.34 12.80
C LEU A 3 5.95 2.96 12.86
N ASN A 4 5.17 2.72 13.91
CA ASN A 4 4.41 1.48 14.06
C ASN A 4 3.33 1.37 12.99
N TYR A 5 2.63 2.49 12.71
CA TYR A 5 1.70 2.59 11.58
C TYR A 5 2.34 2.17 10.26
N LEU A 6 3.49 2.74 9.92
CA LEU A 6 4.16 2.42 8.66
C LEU A 6 4.63 0.96 8.60
N ALA A 7 5.12 0.42 9.71
CA ALA A 7 5.57 -0.97 9.78
C ALA A 7 4.41 -1.96 9.60
N LEU A 8 3.29 -1.73 10.31
CA LEU A 8 2.11 -2.58 10.23
C LEU A 8 1.38 -2.43 8.89
N LEU A 9 1.31 -1.22 8.34
CA LEU A 9 0.77 -0.97 7.00
C LEU A 9 1.50 -1.82 5.94
N LYS A 10 2.84 -1.80 5.96
CA LYS A 10 3.67 -2.64 5.08
C LYS A 10 3.40 -4.13 5.30
N LYS A 11 3.32 -4.58 6.55
CA LYS A 11 3.03 -5.98 6.88
C LYS A 11 1.68 -6.44 6.31
N HIS A 12 0.64 -5.64 6.46
CA HIS A 12 -0.70 -5.95 5.97
C HIS A 12 -0.77 -5.96 4.45
N VAL A 13 -0.17 -4.98 3.78
CA VAL A 13 -0.08 -4.94 2.32
C VAL A 13 0.68 -6.18 1.78
N LYS A 14 1.75 -6.61 2.45
CA LYS A 14 2.50 -7.82 2.05
C LYS A 14 1.67 -9.09 2.21
N ALA A 15 0.78 -9.12 3.20
CA ALA A 15 -0.15 -10.20 3.38
C ALA A 15 -1.24 -10.20 2.30
N ALA A 16 -1.77 -9.02 1.95
CA ALA A 16 -2.78 -8.83 0.90
C ALA A 16 -2.29 -9.29 -0.48
N LEU A 17 -1.08 -8.88 -0.88
CA LEU A 17 -0.50 -9.25 -2.19
C LEU A 17 -0.33 -10.76 -2.40
N ARG A 18 -0.27 -11.55 -1.32
CA ARG A 18 -0.17 -13.02 -1.40
C ARG A 18 -1.52 -13.71 -1.56
N ARG A 19 -2.63 -12.96 -1.56
CA ARG A 19 -3.99 -13.48 -1.70
C ARG A 19 -4.47 -13.35 -3.14
N ARG A 20 -5.49 -14.15 -3.48
CA ARG A 20 -6.13 -14.13 -4.80
C ARG A 20 -6.85 -12.82 -5.11
N ASN A 21 -7.40 -12.16 -4.08
CA ASN A 21 -8.10 -10.89 -4.20
C ASN A 21 -7.50 -9.87 -3.21
N PRO A 22 -6.43 -9.14 -3.59
CA PRO A 22 -5.79 -8.19 -2.69
C PRO A 22 -6.69 -6.98 -2.38
N GLU A 23 -7.44 -6.46 -3.36
CA GLU A 23 -8.34 -5.29 -3.21
C GLU A 23 -9.32 -5.45 -2.05
N GLU A 24 -10.05 -6.56 -2.02
CA GLU A 24 -11.03 -6.85 -0.95
C GLU A 24 -10.38 -6.92 0.43
N LEU A 25 -9.16 -7.44 0.52
CA LEU A 25 -8.45 -7.48 1.79
C LEU A 25 -7.99 -6.08 2.22
N LEU A 26 -7.61 -5.21 1.29
CA LEU A 26 -7.18 -3.84 1.60
C LEU A 26 -8.32 -3.01 2.19
N GLU A 27 -9.55 -3.19 1.70
CA GLU A 27 -10.74 -2.51 2.22
C GLU A 27 -11.03 -2.86 3.69
N THR A 28 -10.60 -4.03 4.14
CA THR A 28 -10.79 -4.50 5.53
C THR A 28 -9.73 -3.97 6.51
N ILE A 29 -8.62 -3.42 6.00
CA ILE A 29 -7.54 -2.91 6.85
C ILE A 29 -7.94 -1.52 7.39
N SER A 30 -8.02 -1.41 8.71
CA SER A 30 -8.34 -0.16 9.39
C SER A 30 -7.08 0.55 9.92
N ILE A 31 -7.21 1.84 10.24
CA ILE A 31 -6.13 2.66 10.83
C ILE A 31 -5.69 2.07 12.18
N GLU A 32 -6.64 1.60 12.96
CA GLU A 32 -6.44 0.99 14.28
C GLU A 32 -5.69 -0.34 14.18
N SER A 33 -5.97 -1.14 13.14
CA SER A 33 -5.22 -2.37 12.86
C SER A 33 -3.75 -2.12 12.52
N CYS A 34 -3.41 -0.88 12.15
CA CYS A 34 -2.04 -0.40 11.95
C CYS A 34 -1.45 0.23 13.23
N GLY A 35 -2.12 0.16 14.38
CA GLY A 35 -1.59 0.65 15.65
C GLY A 35 -1.53 2.17 15.76
N LYS A 36 -2.43 2.87 15.06
CA LYS A 36 -2.65 4.32 15.18
C LYS A 36 -4.11 4.60 15.54
N SER A 37 -4.33 5.57 16.42
CA SER A 37 -5.69 5.98 16.76
C SER A 37 -6.35 6.70 15.59
N ARG A 38 -7.61 6.36 15.31
CA ARG A 38 -8.41 7.03 14.29
C ARG A 38 -8.85 8.42 14.79
N VAL A 39 -8.65 9.43 13.95
CA VAL A 39 -9.12 10.80 14.20
C VAL A 39 -10.25 11.11 13.22
N TYR A 40 -11.37 11.60 13.74
CA TYR A 40 -12.54 11.99 12.96
C TYR A 40 -12.31 13.36 12.29
N LEU A 41 -11.52 13.38 11.22
CA LEU A 41 -11.33 14.55 10.36
C LEU A 41 -12.36 14.55 9.21
N GLY A 42 -13.65 14.37 9.52
CA GLY A 42 -14.71 14.30 8.50
C GLY A 42 -14.51 13.18 7.46
N GLY A 43 -13.90 12.05 7.86
CA GLY A 43 -13.59 10.94 6.95
C GLY A 43 -12.25 11.06 6.19
N LEU A 44 -11.56 12.20 6.28
CA LEU A 44 -10.29 12.42 5.59
C LEU A 44 -9.23 11.39 6.00
N ALA A 45 -9.14 11.07 7.30
CA ALA A 45 -8.17 10.10 7.82
C ALA A 45 -8.32 8.71 7.17
N GLU A 46 -9.56 8.26 6.97
CA GLU A 46 -9.88 6.98 6.36
C GLU A 46 -9.58 6.99 4.86
N SER A 47 -9.96 8.06 4.15
CA SER A 47 -9.62 8.22 2.73
C SER A 47 -8.10 8.27 2.49
N LEU A 48 -7.35 8.95 3.37
CA LEU A 48 -5.89 9.02 3.31
C LEU A 48 -5.27 7.64 3.59
N HIS A 49 -5.81 6.90 4.56
CA HIS A 49 -5.37 5.54 4.85
C HIS A 49 -5.55 4.60 3.66
N GLN A 50 -6.73 4.61 3.03
CA GLN A 50 -7.01 3.79 1.85
C GLN A 50 -6.11 4.16 0.66
N ARG A 51 -5.81 5.45 0.46
CA ARG A 51 -4.84 5.91 -0.55
C ARG A 51 -3.43 5.40 -0.25
N ASN A 52 -3.00 5.42 1.02
CA ASN A 52 -1.69 4.90 1.42
C ASN A 52 -1.56 3.40 1.14
N LEU A 53 -2.61 2.62 1.42
CA LEU A 53 -2.65 1.18 1.13
C LEU A 53 -2.48 0.91 -0.38
N ARG A 54 -3.26 1.59 -1.22
CA ARG A 54 -3.21 1.44 -2.68
C ARG A 54 -1.88 1.87 -3.27
N ALA A 55 -1.33 3.00 -2.81
CA ALA A 55 -0.03 3.48 -3.26
C ALA A 55 1.09 2.47 -2.96
N LEU A 56 1.06 1.83 -1.79
CA LEU A 56 2.07 0.85 -1.41
C LEU A 56 1.94 -0.45 -2.22
N VAL A 57 0.71 -0.89 -2.51
CA VAL A 57 0.46 -2.01 -3.43
C VAL A 57 1.04 -1.72 -4.81
N GLN A 58 0.74 -0.55 -5.36
CA GLN A 58 1.25 -0.15 -6.66
C GLN A 58 2.78 -0.15 -6.68
N GLN A 59 3.42 0.47 -5.68
CA GLN A 59 4.87 0.52 -5.58
C GLN A 59 5.51 -0.87 -5.58
N TRP A 60 4.94 -1.82 -4.82
CA TRP A 60 5.52 -3.17 -4.72
C TRP A 60 5.24 -4.05 -5.93
N VAL A 61 4.09 -3.88 -6.58
CA VAL A 61 3.84 -4.56 -7.86
C VAL A 61 4.81 -4.05 -8.93
N GLU A 62 5.11 -2.75 -8.96
CA GLU A 62 6.12 -2.17 -9.87
C GLU A 62 7.55 -2.62 -9.54
N GLU A 63 7.89 -2.79 -8.26
CA GLU A 63 9.21 -3.30 -7.83
C GLU A 63 9.40 -4.80 -8.14
N GLU A 64 8.37 -5.62 -7.99
CA GLU A 64 8.38 -7.06 -8.26
C GLU A 64 8.19 -7.40 -9.75
N ALA A 65 7.65 -6.48 -10.54
CA ALA A 65 7.57 -6.64 -11.99
C ALA A 65 8.99 -6.82 -12.55
N PRO A 66 9.22 -7.82 -13.44
CA PRO A 66 10.50 -7.95 -14.10
C PRO A 66 10.78 -6.65 -14.83
N LYS A 67 11.81 -5.93 -14.38
CA LYS A 67 12.27 -4.70 -15.05
C LYS A 67 12.74 -5.10 -16.43
N GLU A 68 11.86 -5.00 -17.41
CA GLU A 68 12.23 -5.10 -18.82
C GLU A 68 13.35 -4.09 -19.01
N LYS A 69 14.57 -4.59 -19.26
CA LYS A 69 15.72 -3.76 -19.58
C LYS A 69 15.28 -2.95 -20.79
N VAL A 70 14.98 -1.66 -20.60
CA VAL A 70 14.79 -0.73 -21.71
C VAL A 70 16.12 -0.66 -22.44
N ARG A 71 16.27 -1.56 -23.40
CA ARG A 71 17.36 -1.68 -24.34
C ARG A 71 17.41 -0.36 -25.08
N GLY A 72 18.58 0.27 -25.04
CA GLY A 72 18.78 1.64 -25.47
C GLY A 72 18.07 1.98 -26.79
N LYS A 73 17.32 3.06 -26.78
CA LYS A 73 17.18 3.89 -27.99
C LYS A 73 18.30 4.92 -27.95
N SER A 74 19.49 4.47 -28.34
CA SER A 74 20.33 5.31 -29.19
C SER A 74 19.73 5.19 -30.59
N ARG A 75 19.29 6.31 -31.18
CA ARG A 75 19.21 6.51 -32.64
C ARG A 75 18.79 7.95 -32.95
N LYS A 76 19.83 8.70 -33.33
CA LYS A 76 19.90 9.86 -34.26
C LYS A 76 19.17 11.13 -33.88
#